data_AF-A0A7K7L6V7-F1
#
_entry.id   AF-A0A7K7L6V7-F1
#
_cell.length_a   1.000
_cell.length_b   1.000
_cell.length_c   1.000
_cell.angle_alpha   90.00
_cell.angle_beta   90.00
_cell.angle_gamma   90.00
#
_symmetry.space_group_name_H-M   'P 1'
#
loop_
_entity.id
_entity.type
_entity.pdbx_description
1 polymer ?
#
loop_
_entity_poly.entity_id
_entity_poly.type
_entity_poly.pdbx_seq_one_letter_code
_entity_poly.pdbx_strand_id
1 'polypeptide(L)'
;GWNVQKDCLFYSLHVFLDPPPGFSFLLDLDPTGQRPKRHSGVRVEQKCECSRERLLGDVKCILHHPNDNLGKNQASHLLSTLCTQSYLDTEKVASWVQEMVKKAWVLLPVSRHCQLTVLPSSHSCKLQLTTASQRTIFMELIFAVQEAEPDSSCCSTN
;
A
#
# COMPACT_ATOMS: atom_id res chain seq x y z
N GLY A 1 20.22 -4.31 16.96
CA GLY A 1 20.74 -2.96 16.66
C GLY A 1 21.82 -3.10 15.62
N TRP A 2 21.80 -2.27 14.58
CA TRP A 2 22.77 -2.37 13.48
C TRP A 2 24.00 -1.51 13.78
N ASN A 3 25.18 -2.02 13.44
CA ASN A 3 26.48 -1.40 13.67
C ASN A 3 26.70 -0.27 12.64
N VAL A 4 26.98 0.94 13.10
CA VAL A 4 27.14 2.13 12.26
C VAL A 4 28.55 2.14 11.69
N GLN A 5 28.69 1.67 10.45
CA GLN A 5 29.91 1.88 9.67
C GLN A 5 29.95 3.35 9.21
N LYS A 6 31.11 4.00 9.39
CA LYS A 6 31.32 5.47 9.39
C LYS A 6 30.89 6.27 8.13
N ASP A 7 30.42 5.63 7.07
CA ASP A 7 30.08 6.27 5.79
C ASP A 7 28.69 5.89 5.24
N CYS A 8 27.81 5.35 6.10
CA CYS A 8 26.48 4.90 5.71
C CYS A 8 25.39 5.89 6.16
N LEU A 9 24.54 6.35 5.22
CA LEU A 9 23.34 7.12 5.55
C LEU A 9 22.14 6.19 5.72
N PHE A 10 21.25 6.50 6.65
CA PHE A 10 20.02 5.74 6.89
C PHE A 10 18.80 6.66 6.86
N TYR A 11 17.80 6.28 6.06
CA TYR A 11 16.52 6.98 5.96
C TYR A 11 15.37 6.02 6.26
N SER A 12 14.40 6.48 7.06
CA SER A 12 13.12 5.81 7.22
C SER A 12 12.03 6.69 6.61
N LEU A 13 11.26 6.13 5.68
CA LEU A 13 10.19 6.85 4.98
C LEU A 13 8.87 6.11 5.20
N HIS A 14 7.83 6.84 5.59
CA HIS A 14 6.49 6.30 5.64
C HIS A 14 5.86 6.38 4.25
N VAL A 15 5.39 5.24 3.77
CA VAL A 15 4.64 5.12 2.51
C VAL A 15 3.18 4.88 2.88
N PHE A 16 2.35 5.88 2.63
CA PHE A 16 0.92 5.78 2.84
C PHE A 16 0.29 4.98 1.69
N LEU A 17 -0.44 3.94 2.04
CA LEU A 17 -1.19 3.10 1.12
C LEU A 17 -2.61 3.64 1.02
N ASP A 18 -3.04 3.85 -0.22
CA ASP A 18 -4.43 4.16 -0.54
C ASP A 18 -5.17 2.88 -0.96
N PRO A 19 -6.48 2.78 -0.64
CA PRO A 19 -7.28 1.68 -1.13
C PRO A 19 -7.40 1.75 -2.66
N PRO A 20 -7.46 0.59 -3.34
CA PRO A 20 -7.75 0.58 -4.76
C PRO A 20 -9.14 1.16 -5.07
N PRO A 21 -9.38 1.65 -6.30
CA PRO A 21 -10.68 2.18 -6.71
C PRO A 21 -11.82 1.20 -6.43
N GLY A 22 -12.94 1.70 -5.90
CA GLY A 22 -14.05 0.85 -5.45
C GLY A 22 -13.86 0.17 -4.09
N PHE A 23 -12.78 0.46 -3.35
CA PHE A 23 -12.52 -0.09 -2.02
C PHE A 23 -12.29 0.99 -0.97
N SER A 24 -12.33 0.58 0.29
CA SER A 24 -12.01 1.39 1.46
C SER A 24 -11.23 0.58 2.47
N PHE A 25 -10.33 1.25 3.18
CA PHE A 25 -9.60 0.69 4.30
C PHE A 25 -10.33 1.01 5.60
N LEU A 26 -10.63 -0.03 6.38
CA LEU A 26 -11.26 0.07 7.69
C LEU A 26 -10.27 -0.46 8.72
N LEU A 27 -9.99 0.34 9.74
CA LEU A 27 -9.15 -0.10 10.86
C LEU A 27 -10.02 -0.87 11.84
N ASP A 28 -9.61 -2.09 12.20
CA ASP A 28 -10.27 -2.83 13.27
C ASP A 28 -10.04 -2.08 14.60
N LEU A 29 -11.13 -1.53 15.15
CA LEU A 29 -11.19 -0.98 16.50
C LEU A 29 -11.48 -2.11 17.48
N ASP A 30 -10.94 -2.03 18.70
CA ASP A 30 -11.31 -2.97 19.76
C ASP A 30 -12.79 -2.77 20.19
N PRO A 31 -13.40 -3.71 20.94
CA PRO A 31 -14.81 -3.60 21.37
C PRO A 31 -15.11 -2.36 22.22
N THR A 32 -14.07 -1.71 22.75
CA THR A 32 -14.14 -0.47 23.52
C THR A 32 -13.90 0.78 22.66
N GLY A 33 -13.79 0.64 21.33
CA GLY A 33 -13.50 1.72 20.39
C GLY A 33 -12.06 2.25 20.48
N GLN A 34 -11.18 1.56 21.21
CA GLN A 34 -9.77 1.89 21.35
C GLN A 34 -8.92 1.08 20.38
N ARG A 35 -7.71 1.58 20.09
CA ARG A 35 -6.75 0.91 19.21
C ARG A 35 -6.17 -0.30 19.93
N PRO A 36 -6.25 -1.52 19.36
CA PRO A 36 -5.53 -2.67 19.88
C PRO A 36 -4.03 -2.34 20.05
N LYS A 37 -3.47 -2.66 21.22
CA LYS A 37 -2.05 -2.37 21.55
C LYS A 37 -1.05 -3.04 20.61
N ARG A 38 -1.47 -4.05 19.83
CA ARG A 38 -0.70 -4.75 18.81
C ARG A 38 -1.65 -5.26 17.73
N HIS A 39 -1.32 -5.04 16.46
CA HIS A 39 -1.99 -5.62 15.30
C HIS A 39 -3.47 -5.20 15.11
N SER A 40 -3.75 -3.89 15.06
CA SER A 40 -4.99 -3.44 14.41
C SER A 40 -4.91 -3.81 12.92
N GLY A 41 -5.67 -4.83 12.50
CA GLY A 41 -5.75 -5.23 11.11
C GLY A 41 -6.41 -4.13 10.28
N VAL A 42 -5.92 -3.90 9.07
CA VAL A 42 -6.62 -3.05 8.08
C VAL A 42 -7.48 -3.96 7.23
N ARG A 43 -8.80 -3.89 7.41
CA ARG A 43 -9.77 -4.57 6.59
C ARG A 43 -9.99 -3.79 5.30
N VAL A 44 -10.13 -4.50 4.18
CA VAL A 44 -10.41 -3.94 2.87
C VAL A 44 -11.84 -4.32 2.48
N GLU A 45 -12.71 -3.33 2.33
CA GLU A 45 -14.12 -3.51 1.95
C GLU A 45 -14.45 -2.79 0.66
N GLN A 46 -15.47 -3.29 -0.06
CA GLN A 46 -15.97 -2.63 -1.27
C GLN A 46 -16.81 -1.41 -0.90
N LYS A 47 -16.55 -0.28 -1.57
CA LYS A 47 -17.32 0.96 -1.44
C LYS A 47 -18.24 1.14 -2.65
N CYS A 48 -19.43 1.67 -2.41
CA CYS A 48 -20.33 2.09 -3.48
C CYS A 48 -19.81 3.39 -4.12
N GLU A 49 -19.67 3.37 -5.44
CA GLU A 49 -19.23 4.51 -6.25
C GLU A 49 -20.35 5.05 -7.16
N CYS A 50 -21.60 4.62 -6.99
CA CYS A 50 -22.71 5.02 -7.87
C CYS A 50 -22.91 6.55 -7.95
N SER A 51 -22.65 7.29 -6.87
CA SER A 51 -22.71 8.75 -6.90
C SER A 51 -21.67 9.33 -7.87
N ARG A 52 -20.43 8.83 -7.82
CA ARG A 52 -19.35 9.25 -8.73
C ARG A 52 -19.61 8.81 -10.16
N GLU A 53 -20.07 7.58 -10.34
CA GLU A 53 -20.47 7.04 -11.65
C GLU A 53 -21.54 7.91 -12.31
N ARG A 54 -22.57 8.35 -11.57
CA ARG A 54 -23.64 9.22 -12.11
C ARG A 54 -23.19 10.65 -12.38
N LEU A 55 -22.32 11.21 -11.53
CA LEU A 55 -21.92 12.61 -11.61
C LEU A 55 -20.75 12.86 -12.57
N LEU A 56 -19.76 11.96 -12.59
CA LEU A 56 -18.53 12.11 -13.36
C LEU A 56 -18.41 11.10 -14.50
N GLY A 57 -19.04 9.92 -14.39
CA GLY A 57 -18.98 8.87 -15.42
C GLY A 57 -17.60 8.27 -15.63
N ASP A 58 -16.63 8.58 -14.78
CA ASP A 58 -15.22 8.18 -14.91
C ASP A 58 -14.92 6.84 -14.23
N VAL A 59 -15.83 6.36 -13.40
CA VAL A 59 -15.79 5.05 -12.74
C VAL A 59 -17.13 4.33 -12.93
N LYS A 60 -17.10 3.01 -12.84
CA LYS A 60 -18.30 2.18 -12.78
C LYS A 60 -18.37 1.48 -11.44
N CYS A 61 -19.54 1.52 -10.81
CA CYS A 61 -19.69 0.90 -9.50
C CYS A 61 -19.65 -0.63 -9.61
N ILE A 62 -18.57 -1.22 -9.11
CA ILE A 62 -18.33 -2.68 -9.12
C ILE A 62 -19.43 -3.46 -8.38
N LEU A 63 -19.98 -2.87 -7.30
CA LEU A 63 -21.04 -3.46 -6.49
C LEU A 63 -22.35 -3.64 -7.27
N HIS A 64 -22.75 -2.62 -8.04
CA HIS A 64 -24.06 -2.60 -8.70
C HIS A 64 -24.02 -2.96 -10.18
N HIS A 65 -22.84 -2.94 -10.81
CA HIS A 65 -22.64 -3.38 -12.19
C HIS A 65 -21.76 -4.64 -12.24
N PRO A 66 -22.29 -5.80 -11.80
CA PRO A 66 -21.47 -6.97 -11.59
C PRO A 66 -20.91 -7.59 -12.87
N ASN A 67 -21.43 -7.21 -14.04
CA ASN A 67 -20.98 -7.69 -15.35
C ASN A 67 -19.74 -6.95 -15.89
N ASP A 68 -19.25 -5.91 -15.20
CA ASP A 68 -17.97 -5.29 -15.55
C ASP A 68 -16.80 -6.16 -15.06
N ASN A 69 -16.54 -7.23 -15.82
CA ASN A 69 -15.56 -8.25 -15.49
C ASN A 69 -14.13 -7.69 -15.42
N LEU A 70 -13.82 -6.62 -16.17
CA LEU A 70 -12.46 -6.10 -16.25
C LEU A 70 -12.04 -5.37 -14.97
N GLY A 71 -12.91 -4.51 -14.44
CA GLY A 71 -12.66 -3.82 -13.16
C GLY A 71 -12.61 -4.82 -12.00
N LYS A 72 -13.53 -5.79 -11.99
CA LYS A 72 -13.56 -6.85 -10.99
C LYS A 72 -12.34 -7.75 -10.97
N ASN A 73 -11.88 -8.19 -12.14
CA ASN A 73 -10.74 -9.09 -12.23
C ASN A 73 -9.45 -8.39 -11.76
N GLN A 74 -9.25 -7.13 -12.14
CA GLN A 74 -8.11 -6.34 -11.68
C GLN A 74 -8.15 -6.10 -10.17
N ALA A 75 -9.30 -5.70 -9.64
CA ALA A 75 -9.51 -5.54 -8.20
C ALA A 75 -9.27 -6.84 -7.42
N SER A 76 -9.88 -7.95 -7.87
CA SER A 76 -9.73 -9.26 -7.25
C SER A 76 -8.28 -9.75 -7.27
N HIS A 77 -7.57 -9.57 -8.39
CA HIS A 77 -6.16 -9.90 -8.51
C HIS A 77 -5.32 -9.09 -7.51
N LEU A 78 -5.55 -7.78 -7.43
CA LEU A 78 -4.83 -6.91 -6.50
C LEU A 78 -5.08 -7.31 -5.05
N LEU A 79 -6.33 -7.56 -4.66
CA LEU A 79 -6.67 -8.03 -3.32
C LEU A 79 -6.02 -9.38 -3.02
N SER A 80 -6.07 -10.34 -3.93
CA SER A 80 -5.42 -11.65 -3.71
C SER A 80 -3.90 -11.51 -3.52
N THR A 81 -3.31 -10.51 -4.17
CA THR A 81 -1.88 -10.17 -4.11
C THR A 81 -1.51 -9.48 -2.80
N LEU A 82 -2.36 -8.60 -2.25
CA LEU A 82 -2.03 -7.74 -1.11
C LEU A 82 -2.72 -8.14 0.20
N CYS A 83 -3.77 -8.96 0.14
CA CYS A 83 -4.61 -9.30 1.27
C CYS A 83 -4.55 -10.80 1.58
N THR A 84 -4.74 -11.13 2.85
CA THR A 84 -5.10 -12.47 3.31
C THR A 84 -6.54 -12.38 3.81
N GLN A 85 -7.44 -13.13 3.16
CA GLN A 85 -8.89 -12.91 3.27
C GLN A 85 -9.25 -11.46 2.90
N SER A 86 -9.92 -10.72 3.78
CA SER A 86 -10.28 -9.32 3.60
C SER A 86 -9.35 -8.34 4.32
N TYR A 87 -8.15 -8.76 4.71
CA TYR A 87 -7.21 -7.93 5.48
C TYR A 87 -5.93 -7.68 4.71
N LEU A 88 -5.42 -6.44 4.74
CA LEU A 88 -4.07 -6.15 4.25
C LEU A 88 -3.07 -7.01 5.00
N ASP A 89 -2.26 -7.74 4.24
CA ASP A 89 -1.23 -8.61 4.77
C ASP A 89 0.12 -7.91 4.59
N THR A 90 0.75 -7.53 5.71
CA THR A 90 2.00 -6.76 5.68
C THR A 90 3.11 -7.48 4.90
N GLU A 91 3.17 -8.80 4.94
CA GLU A 91 4.20 -9.59 4.25
C GLU A 91 3.97 -9.61 2.74
N LYS A 92 2.71 -9.79 2.33
CA LYS A 92 2.32 -9.68 0.93
C LYS A 92 2.56 -8.28 0.37
N VAL A 93 2.20 -7.24 1.12
CA VAL A 93 2.46 -5.85 0.76
C VAL A 93 3.97 -5.59 0.64
N ALA A 94 4.76 -6.02 1.62
CA ALA A 94 6.22 -5.88 1.59
C ALA A 94 6.81 -6.55 0.35
N SER A 95 6.42 -7.79 0.08
CA SER A 95 6.87 -8.55 -1.08
C SER A 95 6.50 -7.87 -2.40
N TRP A 96 5.26 -7.38 -2.51
CA TRP A 96 4.78 -6.68 -3.69
C TRP A 96 5.53 -5.37 -3.94
N VAL A 97 5.76 -4.55 -2.90
CA VAL A 97 6.54 -3.31 -3.03
C VAL A 97 7.99 -3.60 -3.38
N GLN A 98 8.61 -4.62 -2.77
CA GLN A 98 9.98 -5.02 -3.09
C GLN A 98 10.13 -5.39 -4.57
N GLU A 99 9.19 -6.16 -5.13
CA GLU A 99 9.17 -6.51 -6.55
C GLU A 99 8.89 -5.30 -7.44
N MET A 100 7.96 -4.42 -7.04
CA MET A 100 7.70 -3.18 -7.77
C MET A 100 8.95 -2.29 -7.83
N VAL A 101 9.63 -2.08 -6.70
CA VAL A 101 10.82 -1.23 -6.63
C VAL A 101 11.93 -1.77 -7.53
N LYS A 102 12.17 -3.09 -7.55
CA LYS A 102 13.14 -3.70 -8.49
C LYS A 102 12.79 -3.39 -9.95
N LYS A 103 11.52 -3.57 -10.34
CA LYS A 103 11.03 -3.35 -11.71
C LYS A 103 11.06 -1.86 -12.09
N ALA A 104 10.73 -0.97 -11.18
CA ALA A 104 10.74 0.47 -11.41
C ALA A 104 12.16 1.03 -11.45
N TRP A 105 13.09 0.48 -10.66
CA TRP A 105 14.45 0.99 -10.54
C TRP A 105 15.16 1.10 -11.89
N VAL A 106 15.07 0.07 -12.74
CA VAL A 106 15.73 0.05 -14.05
C VAL A 106 15.22 1.12 -15.02
N LEU A 107 14.06 1.71 -14.74
CA LEU A 107 13.47 2.80 -15.53
C LEU A 107 13.95 4.18 -15.07
N LEU A 108 14.55 4.29 -13.89
CA LEU A 108 15.00 5.57 -13.33
C LEU A 108 16.38 5.95 -13.87
N PRO A 109 16.64 7.20 -14.27
CA PRO A 109 17.96 7.64 -14.73
C PRO A 109 19.08 7.40 -13.71
N VAL A 110 18.76 7.46 -12.42
CA VAL A 110 19.72 7.24 -11.32
C VAL A 110 20.29 5.81 -11.29
N SER A 111 19.58 4.82 -11.84
CA SER A 111 20.02 3.43 -11.89
C SER A 111 21.31 3.21 -12.68
N ARG A 112 21.67 4.15 -13.57
CA ARG A 112 22.91 4.13 -14.34
C ARG A 112 24.15 4.46 -13.50
N HIS A 113 23.96 5.12 -12.36
CA HIS A 113 25.04 5.65 -11.52
C HIS A 113 25.02 5.07 -10.10
N CYS A 114 23.95 4.38 -9.74
CA CYS A 114 23.74 3.78 -8.43
C CYS A 114 23.20 2.36 -8.58
N GLN A 115 23.78 1.43 -7.84
CA GLN A 115 23.26 0.07 -7.72
C GLN A 115 22.21 0.02 -6.62
N LEU A 116 21.06 -0.58 -6.92
CA LEU A 116 20.04 -0.90 -5.92
C LEU A 116 20.11 -2.39 -5.55
N THR A 117 20.13 -2.66 -4.25
CA THR A 117 19.88 -3.98 -3.67
C THR A 117 18.67 -3.90 -2.76
N VAL A 118 17.66 -4.72 -3.02
CA VAL A 118 16.52 -4.89 -2.10
C VAL A 118 16.88 -5.94 -1.07
N LEU A 119 16.86 -5.56 0.21
CA LEU A 119 17.18 -6.43 1.33
C LEU A 119 15.94 -7.19 1.81
N PRO A 120 16.09 -8.43 2.30
CA PRO A 120 14.96 -9.22 2.78
C PRO A 120 14.29 -8.56 3.99
N SER A 121 12.96 -8.43 3.93
CA SER A 121 12.11 -7.96 5.01
C SER A 121 10.68 -8.43 4.79
N SER A 122 10.00 -8.85 5.85
CA SER A 122 8.59 -9.29 5.83
C SER A 122 7.62 -8.17 6.23
N HIS A 123 8.10 -7.02 6.70
CA HIS A 123 7.23 -5.97 7.26
C HIS A 123 7.48 -4.57 6.69
N SER A 124 8.54 -4.42 5.90
CA SER A 124 8.96 -3.17 5.29
C SER A 124 9.64 -3.45 3.95
N CYS A 125 9.93 -2.42 3.17
CA CYS A 125 10.82 -2.54 2.01
C CYS A 125 12.16 -1.89 2.34
N LYS A 126 13.21 -2.70 2.48
CA LYS A 126 14.55 -2.23 2.81
C LYS A 126 15.39 -2.18 1.54
N LEU A 127 15.99 -1.03 1.29
CA LEU A 127 16.79 -0.73 0.10
C LEU A 127 18.20 -0.38 0.54
N GLN A 128 19.18 -0.88 -0.20
CA GLN A 128 20.55 -0.44 -0.15
C GLN A 128 20.91 0.15 -1.51
N LEU A 129 21.35 1.40 -1.50
CA LEU A 129 21.87 2.10 -2.67
C LEU A 129 23.38 2.23 -2.53
N THR A 130 24.12 1.71 -3.49
CA THR A 130 25.57 1.88 -3.57
C THR A 130 25.88 2.82 -4.74
N THR A 131 26.49 3.96 -4.46
CA THR A 131 26.88 4.94 -5.49
C THR A 131 28.17 4.52 -6.19
N ALA A 132 28.45 5.11 -7.36
CA ALA A 132 29.74 4.94 -8.04
C ALA A 132 30.96 5.33 -7.18
N SER A 133 30.78 6.24 -6.21
CA SER A 133 31.80 6.63 -5.22
C SER A 133 31.90 5.70 -4.02
N GLN A 134 31.30 4.51 -4.08
CA GLN A 134 31.27 3.50 -3.01
C GLN A 134 30.62 3.97 -1.71
N ARG A 135 29.77 5.00 -1.77
CA ARG A 135 28.96 5.40 -0.62
C ARG A 135 27.71 4.54 -0.57
N THR A 136 27.34 4.13 0.64
CA THR A 136 26.17 3.29 0.86
C THR A 136 25.07 4.10 1.54
N ILE A 137 23.87 4.03 1.00
CA ILE A 137 22.66 4.64 1.58
C ILE A 137 21.66 3.53 1.81
N PHE A 138 21.14 3.45 3.02
CA PHE A 138 20.07 2.54 3.40
C PHE A 138 18.76 3.33 3.50
N MET A 139 17.70 2.77 2.93
CA MET A 139 16.34 3.31 3.04
C MET A 139 15.42 2.21 3.52
N GLU A 140 14.55 2.53 4.47
CA GLU A 140 13.48 1.65 4.90
C GLU A 140 12.14 2.33 4.62
N LEU A 141 11.34 1.71 3.75
CA LEU A 141 9.97 2.10 3.49
C LEU A 141 9.04 1.37 4.45
N ILE A 142 8.39 2.13 5.32
CA ILE A 142 7.45 1.66 6.34
C ILE A 142 6.04 1.92 5.83
N PHE A 143 5.21 0.88 5.75
CA PHE A 143 3.86 1.02 5.22
C PHE A 143 2.91 1.55 6.28
N ALA A 144 2.16 2.57 5.93
CA ALA A 144 1.12 3.16 6.75
C ALA A 144 -0.17 3.26 5.96
N VAL A 145 -1.30 3.29 6.65
CA VAL A 145 -2.61 3.59 6.06
C VAL A 145 -3.13 4.84 6.75
N GLN A 146 -3.64 5.79 5.98
CA GLN A 146 -4.31 6.94 6.55
C GLN A 146 -5.75 6.57 6.90
N GLU A 147 -6.17 6.86 8.13
CA GLU A 147 -7.56 6.73 8.55
C GLU A 147 -8.37 7.73 7.72
N ALA A 148 -9.33 7.24 6.94
CA ALA A 148 -10.26 8.14 6.25
C ALA A 148 -11.05 8.90 7.33
N GLU A 149 -11.02 10.23 7.29
CA GLU A 149 -11.97 11.04 8.06
C GLU A 149 -13.38 10.52 7.75
N PRO A 150 -14.23 10.27 8.76
CA PRO A 150 -15.59 9.82 8.49
C PRO A 150 -16.28 10.90 7.67
N ASP A 151 -16.55 10.60 6.40
CA ASP A 151 -17.43 11.40 5.55
C ASP A 151 -18.79 11.47 6.25
N SER A 152 -19.01 12.53 7.04
CA SER A 152 -20.30 12.89 7.58
C SER A 152 -21.17 13.42 6.44
N SER A 153 -21.57 12.59 5.48
CA SER A 153 -22.63 12.93 4.54
C SER A 153 -23.39 11.70 4.06
N CYS A 154 -24.48 11.44 4.78
CA CYS A 154 -25.81 11.16 4.24
C CYS A 154 -25.92 10.07 3.16
N CYS A 155 -26.06 8.83 3.60
CA CYS A 155 -27.04 7.93 2.98
C CYS A 155 -28.39 8.15 3.68
N SER A 156 -29.18 9.11 3.19
CA SER A 156 -30.62 9.13 3.41
C SER A 156 -31.30 8.62 2.13
N THR A 157 -31.97 7.47 2.27
CA THR A 157 -33.19 7.02 1.55
C THR A 157 -33.25 7.16 0.02
N ASN A 158 -33.30 6.02 -0.68
CA ASN A 158 -34.57 5.38 -1.09
C ASN A 158 -34.32 3.94 -1.55
#